data_AF-A0A4C1SDM9-F1
#
_entry.id   AF-A0A4C1SDM9-F1
#
_cell.length_a   1.000
_cell.length_b   1.000
_cell.length_c   1.000
_cell.angle_alpha   90.00
_cell.angle_beta   90.00
_cell.angle_gamma   90.00
#
_symmetry.space_group_name_H-M   'P 1'
#
loop_
_entity.id
_entity.type
_entity.pdbx_description
1 polymer ?
#
loop_
_entity_poly.entity_id
_entity_poly.type
_entity_poly.pdbx_seq_one_letter_code
_entity_poly.pdbx_strand_id
1 'polypeptide(L)'
;MNSFVNDIFERIAAEASRLAHYNKRSTITSREVQTSVRLLLPGELAKHAVSEGTKAVTKYTSSKVGIDRKGKWKFNEKIHRTGKIIRWGSTDGRTDGGREA
;
A
#
# COMPACT_ATOMS: atom_id res chain seq x y z
N MET A 1 9.00 -20.18 17.39
CA MET A 1 8.21 -19.34 16.48
C MET A 1 8.95 -18.09 16.00
N ASN A 2 9.84 -17.48 16.81
CA ASN A 2 10.65 -16.32 16.39
C ASN A 2 11.47 -16.54 15.11
N SER A 3 11.98 -17.76 14.89
CA SER A 3 12.74 -18.10 13.68
C SER A 3 11.93 -17.99 12.38
N PHE A 4 10.62 -18.28 12.39
CA PHE A 4 9.79 -18.16 11.18
C PHE A 4 9.57 -16.71 10.78
N VAL A 5 9.33 -15.84 11.77
CA VAL A 5 9.16 -14.40 11.52
C VAL A 5 10.47 -13.78 11.02
N ASN A 6 11.61 -14.19 11.58
CA ASN A 6 12.92 -13.72 11.14
C ASN A 6 13.25 -14.16 9.70
N ASP A 7 13.03 -15.44 9.34
CA ASP A 7 13.29 -15.93 7.97
C ASP A 7 12.42 -15.21 6.93
N ILE A 8 11.12 -15.00 7.22
CA ILE A 8 10.23 -14.27 6.31
C ILE A 8 10.62 -12.80 6.21
N PHE A 9 11.00 -12.16 7.32
CA PHE A 9 11.45 -10.78 7.32
C PHE A 9 12.70 -10.59 6.46
N GLU A 10 13.71 -11.44 6.65
CA GLU A 10 14.95 -11.40 5.86
C GLU A 10 14.68 -11.59 4.37
N ARG A 11 13.81 -12.54 4.01
CA ARG A 11 13.41 -12.76 2.61
C ARG A 11 12.71 -11.55 2.01
N ILE A 12 11.76 -10.95 2.72
CA ILE A 12 11.02 -9.75 2.25
C ILE A 12 11.99 -8.58 2.08
N ALA A 13 12.88 -8.35 3.06
CA ALA A 13 13.85 -7.25 3.02
C ALA A 13 14.84 -7.41 1.84
N ALA A 14 15.34 -8.62 1.62
CA ALA A 14 16.26 -8.91 0.52
C ALA A 14 15.61 -8.75 -0.86
N GLU A 15 14.35 -9.18 -1.02
CA GLU A 15 13.61 -9.00 -2.27
C GLU A 15 13.25 -7.52 -2.50
N ALA A 16 12.82 -6.81 -1.46
CA ALA A 16 12.45 -5.39 -1.55
C ALA A 16 13.66 -4.51 -1.87
N SER A 17 14.82 -4.81 -1.31
CA SER A 17 16.08 -4.15 -1.64
C SER A 17 16.46 -4.38 -3.11
N ARG A 18 16.37 -5.62 -3.60
CA ARG A 18 16.61 -5.93 -5.02
C ARG A 18 15.66 -5.15 -5.93
N LEU A 19 14.36 -5.09 -5.61
CA LEU A 19 13.38 -4.30 -6.36
C LEU A 19 13.68 -2.80 -6.35
N ALA A 20 14.14 -2.24 -5.22
CA ALA A 20 14.54 -0.84 -5.16
C ALA A 20 15.76 -0.56 -6.06
N HIS A 21 16.74 -1.46 -6.08
CA HIS A 21 17.90 -1.38 -6.98
C HIS A 21 17.50 -1.49 -8.46
N TYR A 22 16.58 -2.39 -8.82
CA TYR A 22 16.03 -2.47 -10.18
C TYR A 22 15.35 -1.16 -10.60
N ASN A 23 14.60 -0.55 -9.69
CA ASN A 23 13.95 0.74 -9.92
C ASN A 23 14.91 1.95 -9.83
N LYS A 24 16.22 1.72 -9.62
CA LYS A 24 17.26 2.75 -9.42
C LYS A 24 16.91 3.74 -8.29
N ARG A 25 16.20 3.27 -7.27
CA ARG A 25 15.83 4.05 -6.09
C ARG A 25 16.62 3.57 -4.88
N SER A 26 17.20 4.51 -4.15
CA SER A 26 17.85 4.23 -2.86
C SER A 26 16.85 4.05 -1.72
N THR A 27 15.58 4.43 -1.93
CA THR A 27 14.51 4.36 -0.93
C THR A 27 13.58 3.19 -1.23
N ILE A 28 13.45 2.26 -0.27
CA ILE A 28 12.45 1.20 -0.30
C ILE A 28 11.09 1.81 0.09
N THR A 29 10.08 1.70 -0.77
CA THR A 29 8.73 2.19 -0.51
C THR A 29 7.77 1.03 -0.20
N SER A 30 6.55 1.35 0.23
CA SER A 30 5.49 0.36 0.43
C SER A 30 5.20 -0.46 -0.83
N ARG A 31 5.51 0.06 -2.03
CA ARG A 31 5.35 -0.66 -3.31
C ARG A 31 6.35 -1.81 -3.46
N GLU A 32 7.62 -1.61 -3.13
CA GLU A 32 8.63 -2.67 -3.17
C GLU A 32 8.30 -3.77 -2.15
N VAL A 33 7.86 -3.38 -0.95
CA VAL A 33 7.43 -4.33 0.09
C VAL A 33 6.20 -5.12 -0.37
N GLN A 34 5.18 -4.44 -0.91
CA GLN A 34 3.95 -5.08 -1.42
C GLN A 34 4.26 -6.10 -2.54
N THR A 35 5.17 -5.73 -3.45
CA THR A 35 5.59 -6.62 -4.54
C THR A 35 6.36 -7.83 -3.99
N SER A 36 7.27 -7.61 -3.04
CA SER A 36 8.04 -8.68 -2.38
C SER A 36 7.13 -9.69 -1.66
N VAL A 37 6.10 -9.20 -0.96
CA VAL A 37 5.10 -10.05 -0.29
C VAL A 37 4.33 -10.91 -1.29
N ARG A 38 4.00 -10.38 -2.47
CA ARG A 38 3.34 -11.14 -3.55
C ARG A 38 4.24 -12.17 -4.21
N LEU A 39 5.55 -11.96 -4.21
CA LEU A 39 6.53 -12.91 -4.76
C LEU A 39 6.80 -14.06 -3.78
N LEU A 40 6.79 -13.79 -2.47
CA LEU A 40 7.13 -14.76 -1.44
C LEU A 40 5.94 -15.58 -0.93
N LEU A 41 4.72 -15.03 -0.96
CA LEU A 41 3.53 -15.71 -0.46
C LEU A 41 2.65 -16.24 -1.60
N PRO A 42 2.13 -17.47 -1.50
CA PRO A 42 1.22 -18.03 -2.50
C PRO A 42 -0.23 -17.57 -2.31
N GLY A 43 -0.94 -17.38 -3.43
CA GLY A 43 -2.41 -17.38 -3.51
C GLY A 43 -3.13 -16.41 -2.56
N GLU A 44 -4.03 -16.95 -1.73
CA GLU A 44 -4.88 -16.19 -0.80
C GLU A 44 -4.10 -15.53 0.35
N LEU A 45 -2.97 -16.11 0.78
CA LEU A 45 -2.14 -15.54 1.84
C LEU A 45 -1.53 -14.19 1.41
N ALA A 46 -1.08 -14.09 0.15
CA ALA A 46 -0.59 -12.85 -0.40
C ALA A 46 -1.69 -11.77 -0.46
N LYS A 47 -2.92 -12.13 -0.80
CA LYS A 47 -4.04 -11.19 -0.88
C LYS A 47 -4.38 -10.61 0.49
N HIS A 48 -4.47 -11.46 1.51
CA HIS A 48 -4.71 -11.00 2.88
C HIS A 48 -3.55 -10.17 3.42
N ALA A 49 -2.31 -10.62 3.26
CA ALA A 49 -1.13 -9.88 3.73
C ALA A 49 -1.04 -8.49 3.09
N VAL A 50 -1.32 -8.36 1.78
CA VAL A 50 -1.35 -7.07 1.08
C VAL A 50 -2.52 -6.20 1.54
N SER A 51 -3.69 -6.79 1.80
CA SER A 51 -4.84 -6.04 2.33
C SER A 51 -4.53 -5.46 3.71
N GLU A 52 -4.00 -6.27 4.62
CA GLU A 52 -3.60 -5.82 5.96
C GLU A 52 -2.50 -4.77 5.91
N GLY A 53 -1.48 -4.96 5.06
CA GLY A 53 -0.42 -3.96 4.84
C GLY A 53 -0.98 -2.63 4.34
N THR A 54 -1.93 -2.66 3.40
CA THR A 54 -2.56 -1.44 2.85
C THR A 54 -3.40 -0.72 3.90
N LYS A 55 -4.18 -1.46 4.70
CA LYS A 55 -4.96 -0.89 5.82
C LYS A 55 -4.05 -0.17 6.81
N ALA A 56 -2.92 -0.80 7.17
CA ALA A 56 -1.96 -0.21 8.10
C ALA A 56 -1.32 1.07 7.53
N VAL A 57 -0.92 1.07 6.25
CA VAL A 57 -0.37 2.27 5.59
C VAL A 57 -1.40 3.40 5.55
N THR A 58 -2.65 3.10 5.18
CA THR A 58 -3.72 4.11 5.18
C THR A 58 -3.95 4.68 6.57
N LYS A 59 -3.98 3.84 7.62
CA LYS A 59 -4.10 4.29 9.00
C LYS A 59 -2.93 5.18 9.40
N TYR A 60 -1.70 4.79 9.08
CA TYR A 60 -0.51 5.57 9.38
C TYR A 60 -0.54 6.95 8.72
N THR A 61 -0.84 7.00 7.43
CA THR A 61 -0.98 8.27 6.69
C THR A 61 -2.09 9.12 7.29
N SER A 62 -3.23 8.52 7.64
CA SER A 62 -4.36 9.23 8.27
C SER A 62 -4.02 9.76 9.67
N SER A 63 -3.17 9.07 10.42
CA SER A 63 -2.72 9.51 11.75
C SER A 63 -1.66 10.61 11.67
N LYS A 64 -0.81 10.63 10.62
CA LYS A 64 0.14 11.73 10.39
C LYS A 64 -0.54 12.97 9.81
N VAL A 65 -1.58 12.81 8.99
CA VAL A 65 -2.47 13.90 8.54
C VAL A 65 -3.53 14.17 9.63
N GLY A 66 -3.04 14.33 10.87
CA GLY A 66 -3.80 14.82 12.01
C GLY A 66 -3.83 16.36 12.09
N ILE A 67 -3.63 17.04 10.95
CA ILE A 67 -4.06 18.42 10.74
C ILE A 67 -5.12 18.30 9.66
N ASP A 68 -6.36 18.51 10.07
CA ASP A 68 -7.64 18.57 9.34
C ASP A 68 -7.70 17.92 7.95
N ARG A 69 -8.61 17.00 7.72
CA ARG A 69 -9.87 17.31 7.05
C ARG A 69 -10.92 16.32 7.53
N LYS A 70 -11.91 16.85 8.23
CA LYS A 70 -13.10 16.15 8.74
C LYS A 70 -13.65 15.17 7.71
N GLY A 71 -13.89 13.92 8.14
CA GLY A 71 -15.06 13.17 7.68
C GLY A 71 -14.83 11.76 7.14
N LYS A 72 -14.86 10.79 8.06
CA LYS A 72 -15.58 9.50 7.90
C LYS A 72 -14.91 8.40 7.06
N TRP A 73 -14.40 7.37 7.75
CA TRP A 73 -14.45 5.97 7.27
C TRP A 73 -14.74 5.03 8.44
N LYS A 74 -16.01 4.61 8.59
CA LYS A 74 -16.36 3.35 9.23
C LYS A 74 -16.66 2.36 8.11
N PHE A 75 -15.73 1.46 7.83
CA PHE A 75 -16.02 0.32 6.96
C PHE A 75 -16.20 -0.92 7.83
N ASN A 76 -17.47 -1.23 8.09
CA ASN A 76 -17.93 -2.43 8.77
C ASN A 76 -17.79 -3.60 7.77
N GLU A 77 -17.14 -4.68 8.21
CA GLU A 77 -16.76 -5.85 7.43
C GLU A 77 -17.98 -6.71 7.08
N LYS A 78 -18.84 -6.23 6.16
CA LYS A 78 -19.91 -7.08 5.64
C LYS A 78 -20.51 -6.68 4.30
N ILE A 79 -19.75 -6.37 3.25
CA ILE A 79 -20.35 -6.44 1.90
C ILE A 79 -19.32 -6.90 0.86
N HIS A 80 -19.43 -8.16 0.46
CA HIS A 80 -19.64 -8.48 -0.95
C HIS A 80 -20.63 -9.65 -1.06
N ARG A 81 -21.93 -9.33 -1.11
CA ARG A 81 -22.83 -10.01 -2.03
C ARG A 81 -23.27 -8.94 -3.04
N THR A 82 -22.83 -9.14 -4.28
CA THR A 82 -23.31 -8.54 -5.54
C THR A 82 -23.27 -7.02 -5.69
N GLY A 83 -22.44 -6.53 -6.62
CA GLY A 83 -22.60 -5.19 -7.19
C GLY A 83 -21.32 -4.53 -7.68
N LYS A 84 -20.83 -4.95 -8.86
CA LYS A 84 -20.15 -4.12 -9.87
C LYS A 84 -19.59 -2.76 -9.40
N ILE A 85 -18.29 -2.67 -9.10
CA ILE A 85 -17.55 -1.40 -9.12
C ILE A 85 -16.43 -1.54 -10.15
N ILE A 86 -16.74 -1.15 -11.38
CA ILE A 86 -15.75 -0.76 -12.37
C ILE A 86 -15.86 0.77 -12.46
N ARG A 87 -14.93 1.51 -11.86
CA ARG A 87 -14.42 2.77 -12.41
C ARG A 87 -13.15 3.19 -11.68
N TRP A 88 -12.03 3.01 -12.36
CA TRP A 88 -10.80 3.77 -12.14
C TRP A 88 -11.09 5.26 -12.41
N GLY A 89 -10.59 6.14 -11.53
CA GLY A 89 -10.75 7.59 -11.66
C GLY A 89 -9.67 8.32 -10.88
N SER A 90 -8.48 8.38 -11.49
CA SER A 90 -7.42 9.32 -11.15
C SER A 90 -7.84 10.72 -11.62
N THR A 91 -8.10 11.64 -10.68
CA THR A 91 -8.15 13.08 -10.95
C THR A 91 -7.58 13.83 -9.73
N ASP A 92 -6.26 13.81 -9.59
CA ASP A 92 -5.59 14.82 -8.77
C ASP A 92 -5.47 16.10 -9.60
N GLY A 93 -6.29 17.09 -9.26
CA GLY A 93 -6.22 18.42 -9.81
C GLY A 93 -5.00 19.18 -9.26
N ARG A 94 -4.19 19.73 -10.17
CA ARG A 94 -3.36 20.90 -9.90
C ARG A 94 -3.86 22.04 -10.79
N THR A 95 -4.56 22.97 -10.17
CA THR A 95 -4.79 24.32 -10.68
C THR A 95 -3.55 25.13 -10.41
N ASP A 96 -2.64 25.24 -11.37
CA ASP A 96 -1.59 26.26 -11.33
C ASP A 96 -2.00 27.37 -12.29
N GLY A 97 -2.52 28.46 -11.70
CA GLY A 97 -2.79 29.69 -12.41
C GLY A 97 -1.50 30.42 -12.78
N GLY A 98 -1.59 31.22 -13.85
CA GLY A 98 -0.78 32.43 -14.04
C GLY A 98 0.68 32.23 -14.41
N ARG A 99 0.97 32.28 -15.71
CA ARG A 99 2.18 32.94 -16.21
C ARG A 99 1.88 33.70 -17.49
N GLU A 100 2.18 34.98 -17.42
CA GLU A 100 2.22 35.97 -18.49
C GLU A 100 3.09 35.49 -19.68
N ALA A 101 2.56 35.68 -20.88
CA ALA A 101 3.20 36.32 -22.03
C ALA A 101 2.13 36.59 -23.11
#